data_AF-A0A1B6MMR2-F1
#
_entry.id   AF-A0A1B6MMR2-F1
#
_cell.length_a   1.000
_cell.length_b   1.000
_cell.length_c   1.000
_cell.angle_alpha   90.00
_cell.angle_beta   90.00
_cell.angle_gamma   90.00
#
_symmetry.space_group_name_H-M   'P 1'
#
loop_
_entity.id
_entity.type
_entity.pdbx_description
1 polymer ?
#
loop_
_entity_poly.entity_id
_entity_poly.type
_entity_poly.pdbx_seq_one_letter_code
_entity_poly.pdbx_strand_id
1 'polypeptide(L)'
;RLVVVHRVGQAGIISPGWGVGEQLAGETEDKYFTRLTTRDVTENADTYKRKIATILKVYPDLAMWKDDKYLQTIAENSLEEDEQRPGETTEDFYKRVYAQKSGESDDDYQKRVYTRRTNETDEEYV
;
A
#
# COMPACT_ATOMS: atom_id res chain seq x y z
N ARG A 1 23.41 18.40 -32.67
CA ARG A 1 24.01 17.32 -31.86
C ARG A 1 23.09 17.11 -30.66
N LEU A 2 22.34 16.02 -30.65
CA LEU A 2 21.43 15.63 -29.58
C LEU A 2 22.28 15.04 -28.45
N VAL A 3 22.17 15.56 -27.22
CA VAL A 3 22.86 14.99 -26.06
C VAL A 3 22.02 13.84 -25.55
N VAL A 4 22.43 12.62 -25.86
CA VAL A 4 21.87 11.39 -25.28
C VAL A 4 22.51 11.22 -23.90
N VAL A 5 21.77 11.57 -22.84
CA VAL A 5 22.20 11.28 -21.47
C VAL A 5 21.98 9.79 -21.21
N HIS A 6 23.05 9.02 -21.38
CA HIS A 6 23.13 7.66 -20.83
C HIS A 6 23.27 7.77 -19.31
N ARG A 7 22.31 7.24 -18.54
CA ARG A 7 22.58 6.85 -17.15
C ARG A 7 22.83 5.35 -17.11
N VAL A 8 24.05 5.01 -16.70
CA VAL A 8 24.52 3.66 -16.38
C VAL A 8 24.42 3.47 -14.85
N GLY A 9 23.97 2.30 -14.41
CA GLY A 9 24.06 1.80 -13.02
C GLY A 9 22.71 1.80 -12.29
N GLN A 10 22.25 0.76 -11.60
CA GLN A 10 22.87 -0.47 -11.11
C GLN A 10 21.84 -1.60 -11.16
N ALA A 11 22.24 -2.77 -11.63
CA ALA A 11 21.52 -4.02 -11.42
C ALA A 11 21.65 -4.43 -9.94
N GLY A 12 20.72 -3.97 -9.10
CA GLY A 12 20.47 -4.53 -7.78
C GLY A 12 19.48 -5.66 -7.91
N ILE A 13 19.90 -6.87 -7.52
CA ILE A 13 19.11 -8.11 -7.58
C ILE A 13 17.81 -7.91 -6.78
N ILE A 14 16.67 -7.85 -7.48
CA ILE A 14 15.35 -8.04 -6.90
C ILE A 14 14.83 -9.37 -7.44
N SER A 15 14.79 -10.37 -6.57
CA SER A 15 14.28 -11.73 -6.84
C SER A 15 12.80 -11.73 -7.29
N PRO A 16 12.33 -12.84 -7.89
CA PRO A 16 11.53 -12.81 -9.10
C PRO A 16 10.04 -12.66 -8.80
N GLY A 17 9.51 -11.50 -9.15
CA GLY A 17 8.09 -11.25 -9.11
C GLY A 17 7.87 -9.74 -9.14
N TRP A 18 7.54 -9.25 -10.33
CA TRP A 18 7.13 -7.86 -10.62
C TRP A 18 8.28 -6.88 -10.85
N GLY A 19 8.33 -6.35 -12.08
CA GLY A 19 9.17 -5.22 -12.50
C GLY A 19 8.71 -3.91 -11.87
N VAL A 20 8.66 -3.85 -10.54
CA VAL A 20 8.12 -2.70 -9.80
C VAL A 20 8.99 -1.47 -10.03
N GLY A 21 10.32 -1.60 -10.07
CA GLY A 21 11.24 -0.47 -10.11
C GLY A 21 11.33 0.29 -11.44
N GLU A 22 11.19 -0.35 -12.59
CA GLU A 22 11.39 0.31 -13.89
C GLU A 22 10.08 0.66 -14.58
N GLN A 23 10.06 1.80 -15.27
CA GLN A 23 8.95 2.20 -16.14
C GLN A 23 8.93 1.30 -17.38
N LEU A 24 7.76 0.74 -17.70
CA LEU A 24 7.60 -0.14 -18.85
C LEU A 24 7.59 0.66 -20.17
N ALA A 25 7.96 0.01 -21.28
CA ALA A 25 7.95 0.65 -22.59
C ALA A 25 6.52 1.12 -22.97
N GLY A 26 6.37 2.42 -23.23
CA GLY A 26 5.08 3.05 -23.53
C GLY A 26 4.17 3.27 -22.32
N GLU A 27 4.62 2.96 -21.10
CA GLU A 27 3.91 3.30 -19.87
C GLU A 27 4.01 4.81 -19.63
N THR A 28 2.86 5.46 -19.41
CA THR A 28 2.87 6.87 -19.01
C THR A 28 3.44 7.01 -17.61
N GLU A 29 4.05 8.15 -17.32
CA GLU A 29 4.60 8.42 -15.98
C GLU A 29 3.52 8.24 -14.89
N ASP A 30 2.29 8.69 -15.17
CA ASP A 30 1.15 8.53 -14.27
C ASP A 30 0.84 7.06 -13.96
N LYS A 31 0.86 6.18 -14.97
CA LYS A 31 0.64 4.73 -14.78
C LYS A 31 1.77 4.09 -14.00
N TYR A 32 3.00 4.49 -14.29
CA TYR A 32 4.18 4.02 -13.59
C TYR A 32 4.12 4.38 -12.09
N PHE A 33 3.86 5.65 -11.74
CA PHE A 33 3.75 6.09 -10.36
C PHE A 33 2.53 5.49 -9.65
N THR A 34 1.40 5.34 -10.34
CA THR A 34 0.23 4.64 -9.80
C THR A 34 0.58 3.20 -9.42
N ARG A 35 1.32 2.48 -10.27
CA ARG A 35 1.77 1.11 -9.99
C ARG A 35 2.73 1.03 -8.81
N LEU A 36 3.64 2.00 -8.65
CA LEU A 36 4.55 2.08 -7.51
C LEU A 36 3.81 2.31 -6.18
N THR A 37 2.74 3.10 -6.22
CA THR A 37 1.99 3.53 -5.02
C THR A 37 0.79 2.67 -4.68
N THR A 38 0.33 1.81 -5.58
CA THR A 38 -0.78 0.88 -5.29
C THR A 38 -0.35 -0.16 -4.27
N ARG A 39 -1.19 -0.39 -3.26
CA ARG A 39 -1.06 -1.51 -2.34
C ARG A 39 -1.71 -2.75 -2.93
N ASP A 40 -1.00 -3.88 -2.90
CA ASP A 40 -1.58 -5.14 -3.37
C ASP A 40 -2.64 -5.63 -2.37
N VAL A 41 -3.67 -6.33 -2.86
CA VAL A 41 -4.76 -6.84 -2.01
C VAL A 41 -4.30 -7.83 -0.95
N THR A 42 -3.14 -8.47 -1.15
CA THR A 42 -2.53 -9.41 -0.21
C THR A 42 -1.47 -8.75 0.69
N GLU A 43 -1.14 -7.49 0.43
CA GLU A 43 -0.11 -6.75 1.16
C GLU A 43 -0.70 -6.10 2.43
N ASN A 44 -0.15 -6.40 3.60
CA ASN A 44 -0.47 -5.66 4.83
C ASN A 44 0.24 -4.29 4.87
N ALA A 45 -0.17 -3.38 5.76
CA ALA A 45 0.32 -1.99 5.70
C ALA A 45 1.81 -1.91 6.03
N ASP A 46 2.34 -2.75 6.93
CA ASP A 46 3.78 -2.86 7.17
C ASP A 46 4.59 -3.26 5.93
N THR A 47 4.09 -4.23 5.16
CA THR A 47 4.75 -4.67 3.92
C THR A 47 4.69 -3.57 2.87
N TYR A 48 3.56 -2.88 2.76
CA TYR A 48 3.40 -1.70 1.91
C TYR A 48 4.36 -0.57 2.29
N LYS A 49 4.45 -0.19 3.57
CA LYS A 49 5.38 0.83 4.08
C LYS A 49 6.84 0.48 3.73
N ARG A 50 7.24 -0.80 3.87
CA ARG A 50 8.58 -1.27 3.48
C ARG A 50 8.82 -1.17 1.98
N LYS A 51 7.82 -1.48 1.15
CA LYS A 51 7.89 -1.30 -0.31
C LYS A 51 8.13 0.17 -0.66
N ILE A 52 7.31 1.09 -0.13
CA ILE A 52 7.45 2.54 -0.37
C ILE A 52 8.82 3.05 0.11
N ALA A 53 9.26 2.66 1.30
CA ALA A 53 10.58 3.04 1.81
C ALA A 53 11.73 2.54 0.90
N THR A 54 11.58 1.33 0.34
CA THR A 54 12.56 0.78 -0.61
C THR A 54 12.57 1.57 -1.91
N ILE A 55 11.40 1.91 -2.46
CA ILE A 55 11.30 2.72 -3.69
C ILE A 55 11.93 4.11 -3.46
N LEU A 56 11.64 4.76 -2.34
CA LEU A 56 12.25 6.06 -2.00
C LEU A 56 13.78 5.97 -1.89
N LYS A 57 14.29 4.89 -1.30
CA LYS A 57 15.74 4.67 -1.16
C LYS A 57 16.44 4.45 -2.50
N VAL A 58 15.82 3.70 -3.41
CA VAL A 58 16.43 3.34 -4.71
C VAL A 58 16.21 4.43 -5.75
N TYR A 59 15.07 5.12 -5.71
CA TYR A 59 14.66 6.15 -6.67
C TYR A 59 14.23 7.44 -5.94
N PRO A 60 15.15 8.12 -5.23
CA PRO A 60 14.82 9.32 -4.46
C PRO A 60 14.40 10.52 -5.32
N ASP A 61 14.75 10.50 -6.61
CA ASP A 61 14.55 11.63 -7.53
C ASP A 61 13.20 11.56 -8.28
N LEU A 62 12.33 10.57 -8.02
CA LEU A 62 11.05 10.46 -8.73
C LEU A 62 10.14 11.67 -8.43
N ALA A 63 9.50 12.20 -9.47
CA ALA A 63 8.63 13.37 -9.34
C ALA A 63 7.43 13.14 -8.42
N MET A 64 6.95 11.89 -8.29
CA MET A 64 5.86 11.51 -7.40
C MET A 64 6.06 11.93 -5.94
N TRP A 65 7.31 12.03 -5.47
CA TRP A 65 7.60 12.45 -4.09
C TRP A 65 7.23 13.90 -3.80
N LYS A 66 6.91 14.69 -4.82
CA LYS A 66 6.54 16.12 -4.74
C LYS A 66 5.09 16.38 -5.18
N ASP A 67 4.35 15.34 -5.53
CA ASP A 67 3.01 15.45 -6.06
C ASP A 67 2.00 14.88 -5.04
N ASP A 68 1.14 15.77 -4.54
CA ASP A 68 0.17 15.49 -3.49
C ASP A 68 -0.73 14.29 -3.82
N LYS A 69 -1.02 14.04 -5.11
CA LYS A 69 -1.80 12.87 -5.54
C LYS A 69 -1.19 11.57 -5.04
N TYR A 70 0.12 11.41 -5.22
CA TYR A 70 0.82 10.17 -4.85
C TYR A 70 1.12 10.13 -3.36
N LEU A 71 1.40 11.28 -2.74
CA LEU A 71 1.58 11.36 -1.28
C LEU A 71 0.29 10.97 -0.55
N GLN A 72 -0.87 11.44 -1.01
CA GLN A 72 -2.18 11.04 -0.50
C GLN A 72 -2.42 9.53 -0.69
N THR A 73 -2.16 9.02 -1.90
CA THR A 73 -2.30 7.58 -2.19
C THR A 73 -1.43 6.73 -1.25
N ILE A 74 -0.20 7.17 -0.98
CA ILE A 74 0.71 6.48 -0.05
C ILE A 74 0.17 6.53 1.38
N ALA A 75 -0.30 7.68 1.83
CA ALA A 75 -0.83 7.84 3.17
C ALA A 75 -2.05 6.93 3.41
N GLU A 76 -3.02 6.95 2.49
CA GLU A 76 -4.23 6.14 2.57
C GLU A 76 -3.93 4.64 2.57
N ASN A 77 -3.00 4.19 1.72
CA ASN A 77 -2.59 2.79 1.66
C ASN A 77 -1.69 2.34 2.82
N SER A 78 -1.09 3.28 3.54
CA SER A 78 -0.28 3.00 4.73
C SER A 78 -1.09 2.79 5.99
N LEU A 79 -2.40 3.03 5.98
CA LEU A 79 -3.27 2.80 7.14
C LEU A 79 -3.46 1.29 7.37
N GLU A 80 -3.45 0.89 8.64
CA GLU A 80 -3.84 -0.46 9.01
C GLU A 80 -5.35 -0.64 8.77
N GLU A 81 -5.77 -1.88 8.51
CA GLU A 81 -7.18 -2.13 8.21
C GLU A 81 -8.09 -1.92 9.43
N ASP A 82 -7.55 -2.08 10.63
CA ASP A 82 -8.23 -1.93 11.91
C ASP A 82 -8.05 -0.55 12.55
N GLU A 83 -7.46 0.40 11.83
CA GLU A 83 -7.39 1.80 12.26
C GLU A 83 -8.52 2.62 11.63
N GLN A 84 -9.11 3.52 12.42
CA GLN A 84 -10.09 4.49 11.94
C GLN A 84 -9.39 5.51 11.04
N ARG A 85 -9.89 5.67 9.83
CA ARG A 85 -9.27 6.59 8.87
C ARG A 85 -9.57 8.04 9.26
N PRO A 86 -8.67 9.00 8.95
CA PRO A 86 -8.95 10.42 9.16
C PRO A 86 -10.25 10.84 8.44
N GLY A 87 -11.21 11.38 9.20
CA GLY A 87 -12.51 11.82 8.67
C GLY A 87 -13.55 10.71 8.49
N GLU A 88 -13.22 9.44 8.77
CA GLU A 88 -14.18 8.34 8.79
C GLU A 88 -15.04 8.40 10.06
N THR A 89 -16.36 8.22 9.93
CA THR A 89 -17.23 8.14 11.10
C THR A 89 -16.98 6.84 11.85
N THR A 90 -17.23 6.81 13.17
CA THR A 90 -17.10 5.58 13.96
C THR A 90 -18.01 4.46 13.40
N GLU A 91 -19.19 4.81 12.90
CA GLU A 91 -20.11 3.86 12.26
C GLU A 91 -19.52 3.26 10.97
N ASP A 92 -18.93 4.08 10.10
CA ASP A 92 -18.30 3.61 8.86
C ASP A 92 -17.06 2.75 9.14
N PHE A 93 -16.28 3.11 10.16
CA PHE A 93 -15.18 2.29 10.66
C PHE A 93 -15.66 0.89 11.06
N TYR A 94 -16.67 0.79 11.94
CA TYR A 94 -17.21 -0.51 12.37
C TYR A 94 -17.77 -1.30 11.19
N LYS A 95 -18.53 -0.67 10.29
CA LYS A 95 -19.05 -1.34 9.08
C LYS A 95 -17.92 -1.91 8.22
N ARG A 96 -16.85 -1.16 8.01
CA ARG A 96 -15.71 -1.60 7.18
C ARG A 96 -14.93 -2.74 7.84
N VAL A 97 -14.65 -2.61 9.14
CA VAL A 97 -13.80 -3.53 9.91
C VAL A 97 -14.48 -4.86 10.19
N TYR A 98 -15.80 -4.84 10.43
CA TYR A 98 -16.60 -6.02 10.72
C TYR A 98 -17.39 -6.53 9.51
N ALA A 99 -17.25 -5.93 8.32
CA ALA A 99 -17.80 -6.53 7.11
C ALA A 99 -17.08 -7.87 6.81
N GLN A 100 -17.86 -8.87 6.39
CA GLN A 100 -17.31 -10.09 5.81
C GLN A 100 -16.64 -9.76 4.48
N LYS A 101 -15.37 -10.16 4.32
CA LYS A 101 -14.61 -9.87 3.12
C LYS A 101 -15.09 -10.73 1.95
N SER A 102 -14.95 -10.21 0.73
CA SER A 102 -15.28 -10.99 -0.47
C SER A 102 -14.38 -12.23 -0.55
N GLY A 103 -14.99 -13.41 -0.61
CA GLY A 103 -14.27 -14.70 -0.63
C GLY A 103 -13.88 -15.24 0.76
N GLU A 104 -14.20 -14.53 1.85
CA GLU A 104 -14.02 -15.01 3.22
C GLU A 104 -15.13 -16.01 3.58
N SER A 105 -14.76 -17.19 4.08
CA SER A 105 -15.73 -18.17 4.58
C SER A 105 -16.39 -17.66 5.86
N ASP A 106 -17.58 -18.18 6.20
CA ASP A 106 -18.26 -17.83 7.45
C ASP A 106 -17.41 -18.17 8.68
N ASP A 107 -16.70 -19.30 8.65
CA ASP A 107 -15.80 -19.71 9.74
C ASP A 107 -14.59 -18.77 9.88
N ASP A 108 -14.00 -18.33 8.77
CA ASP A 108 -12.86 -17.40 8.80
C ASP A 108 -13.30 -16.00 9.24
N TYR A 109 -14.48 -15.57 8.80
CA TYR A 109 -15.11 -14.34 9.27
C TYR A 109 -15.33 -14.38 10.78
N GLN A 110 -15.96 -15.44 11.29
CA GLN A 110 -16.20 -15.59 12.73
C GLN A 110 -14.88 -15.62 13.51
N LYS A 111 -13.86 -16.34 13.04
CA LYS A 111 -12.54 -16.34 13.69
C LYS A 111 -11.94 -14.94 13.72
N ARG A 112 -11.97 -14.19 12.61
CA ARG A 112 -11.39 -12.83 12.55
C ARG A 112 -12.13 -11.84 13.44
N VAL A 113 -13.46 -11.93 13.51
CA VAL A 113 -14.31 -10.98 14.24
C VAL A 113 -14.38 -11.30 15.73
N TYR A 114 -14.46 -12.58 16.10
CA TYR A 114 -14.60 -13.01 17.50
C TYR A 114 -13.27 -13.39 18.16
N THR A 115 -12.14 -13.31 17.45
CA THR A 115 -10.83 -13.35 18.11
C THR A 115 -10.49 -11.94 18.56
N ARG A 116 -10.47 -11.74 19.88
CA ARG A 116 -10.08 -10.49 20.53
C ARG A 116 -8.80 -9.91 19.92
N ARG A 117 -8.84 -8.65 19.49
CA ARG A 117 -7.65 -7.96 19.00
C ARG A 117 -6.75 -7.55 20.15
N THR A 118 -5.46 -7.44 19.89
CA THR A 118 -4.45 -7.13 20.90
C THR A 118 -4.59 -5.73 21.53
N ASN A 119 -5.38 -4.86 20.91
CA ASN A 119 -5.67 -3.49 21.35
C ASN A 119 -7.09 -3.30 21.93
N GLU A 120 -7.93 -4.35 22.00
CA GLU A 120 -9.30 -4.26 22.51
C GLU A 120 -9.35 -4.47 24.05
N THR A 121 -9.99 -3.55 24.75
CA THR A 121 -10.31 -3.68 26.17
C THR A 121 -11.45 -4.69 26.39
N ASP A 122 -11.60 -5.22 27.62
CA ASP A 122 -12.69 -6.17 27.94
C ASP A 122 -14.08 -5.54 27.75
N GLU A 123 -14.19 -4.21 27.76
CA GLU A 123 -15.43 -3.45 27.62
C GLU A 123 -15.85 -3.25 26.15
N GLU A 124 -14.88 -3.32 25.23
CA GLU A 124 -15.10 -3.27 23.78
C GLU A 124 -15.39 -4.67 23.19
N TYR A 125 -15.07 -5.73 23.94
CA TYR A 125 -15.29 -7.12 23.59
C TYR A 125 -16.54 -7.67 24.31
N VAL A 126 -17.71 -7.65 23.65
CA VAL A 126 -18.99 -8.19 24.16
C VAL A 126 -19.59 -9.20 23.20
#